data_AF-A0A3F3IAZ6-F1
#
_entry.id   AF-A0A3F3IAZ6-F1
#
_cell.length_a   1.000
_cell.length_b   1.000
_cell.length_c   1.000
_cell.angle_alpha   90.00
_cell.angle_beta   90.00
_cell.angle_gamma   90.00
#
_symmetry.space_group_name_H-M   'P 1'
#
loop_
_entity.id
_entity.type
_entity.pdbx_description
1 polymer ?
#
loop_
_entity_poly.entity_id
_entity_poly.type
_entity_poly.pdbx_seq_one_letter_code
_entity_poly.pdbx_strand_id
1 'polypeptide(L)'
;MAVADVRPGAGNGQGAAAGHLAGTYDGLSVCRSELKTLQGVDAGLYHRNQAQLDNSLSRASQYIVMRPGLSTDMQNVMDSVYQAQIARACQQIHADLFASLLKQADGR
;
A
#
# COMPACT_ATOMS: atom_id res chain seq x y z
N MET A 1 -24.03 -33.53 14.67
CA MET A 1 -23.19 -32.56 13.94
C MET A 1 -23.86 -31.20 14.08
N ALA A 2 -23.29 -30.32 14.90
CA ALA A 2 -23.83 -28.97 15.12
C ALA A 2 -23.20 -28.00 14.12
N VAL A 3 -24.03 -27.19 13.46
CA VAL A 3 -23.59 -26.04 12.66
C VAL A 3 -23.67 -24.79 13.54
N ALA A 4 -22.54 -24.14 13.75
CA ALA A 4 -22.47 -22.85 14.43
C ALA A 4 -22.69 -21.73 13.40
N ASP A 5 -23.74 -20.93 13.65
CA ASP A 5 -24.13 -19.73 12.93
C ASP A 5 -23.10 -18.61 13.20
N VAL A 6 -22.45 -18.10 12.15
CA VAL A 6 -21.60 -16.90 12.20
C VAL A 6 -22.35 -15.76 11.52
N ARG A 7 -22.84 -14.82 12.32
CA ARG A 7 -23.33 -13.51 11.86
C ARG A 7 -22.16 -12.57 11.63
N PRO A 8 -22.05 -11.87 10.48
CA PRO A 8 -21.14 -10.75 10.35
C PRO A 8 -21.81 -9.47 10.86
N GLY A 9 -21.21 -8.84 11.86
CA GLY A 9 -21.53 -7.50 12.32
C GLY A 9 -21.13 -6.44 11.28
N ALA A 10 -21.98 -5.42 11.14
CA ALA A 10 -21.78 -4.27 10.28
C ALA A 10 -20.54 -3.47 10.70
N GLY A 11 -19.54 -3.39 9.82
CA GLY A 11 -18.37 -2.52 9.95
C GLY A 11 -18.12 -1.78 8.63
N ASN A 12 -18.15 -0.44 8.70
CA ASN A 12 -18.00 0.53 7.62
C ASN A 12 -17.12 0.09 6.43
N GLY A 13 -17.73 -0.02 5.25
CA GLY A 13 -17.14 -0.43 3.96
C GLY A 13 -16.17 0.56 3.31
N GLN A 14 -15.49 1.40 4.09
CA GLN A 14 -14.52 2.38 3.58
C GLN A 14 -13.08 1.81 3.55
N GLY A 15 -12.78 0.74 4.28
CA GLY A 15 -11.47 0.06 4.27
C GLY A 15 -11.36 -1.12 3.30
N ALA A 16 -12.48 -1.76 2.94
CA ALA A 16 -12.48 -3.03 2.21
C ALA A 16 -12.12 -2.90 0.72
N ALA A 17 -12.49 -1.79 0.08
CA ALA A 17 -12.24 -1.58 -1.34
C ALA A 17 -10.75 -1.32 -1.64
N ALA A 18 -10.03 -0.64 -0.74
CA ALA A 18 -8.58 -0.52 -0.81
C ALA A 18 -7.86 -1.85 -0.52
N GLY A 19 -8.45 -2.70 0.34
CA GLY A 19 -7.94 -4.02 0.68
C GLY A 19 -8.03 -5.04 -0.45
N HIS A 20 -9.00 -4.91 -1.36
CA HIS A 20 -9.17 -5.83 -2.49
C HIS A 20 -8.13 -5.59 -3.62
N LEU A 21 -7.72 -4.34 -3.85
CA LEU A 21 -6.64 -3.99 -4.79
C LEU A 21 -5.24 -4.28 -4.23
N ALA A 22 -5.12 -4.38 -2.91
CA ALA A 22 -3.92 -4.77 -2.21
C ALA A 22 -3.94 -6.28 -1.91
N GLY A 23 -4.30 -7.12 -2.90
CA GLY A 23 -4.52 -8.57 -2.82
C GLY A 23 -3.34 -9.46 -2.37
N THR A 24 -2.39 -8.90 -1.62
CA THR A 24 -1.38 -9.56 -0.80
C THR A 24 -1.22 -8.72 0.47
N TYR A 25 -2.13 -8.90 1.44
CA TYR A 25 -2.33 -8.07 2.65
C TYR A 25 -1.22 -8.21 3.72
N ASP A 26 0.03 -8.34 3.27
CA ASP A 26 1.23 -8.22 4.10
C ASP A 26 2.22 -7.17 3.53
N GLY A 27 2.19 -6.93 2.20
CA GLY A 27 3.13 -6.04 1.55
C GLY A 27 3.00 -4.57 1.95
N LEU A 28 1.78 -4.04 2.08
CA LEU A 28 1.57 -2.63 2.44
C LEU A 28 1.84 -2.35 3.93
N SER A 29 1.53 -3.30 4.81
CA SER A 29 1.85 -3.21 6.24
C SER A 29 3.37 -3.21 6.46
N VAL A 30 4.09 -4.12 5.81
CA VAL A 30 5.56 -4.16 5.84
C VAL A 30 6.13 -2.86 5.29
N CYS A 31 5.68 -2.42 4.12
CA CYS A 31 6.08 -1.16 3.49
C CYS A 31 5.89 0.07 4.41
N ARG A 32 4.76 0.15 5.12
CA ARG A 32 4.52 1.24 6.11
C ARG A 32 5.44 1.13 7.32
N SER A 33 5.75 -0.09 7.76
CA SER A 33 6.71 -0.33 8.84
C SER A 33 8.12 0.10 8.42
N GLU A 34 8.55 -0.27 7.21
CA GLU A 34 9.83 0.14 6.63
C GLU A 34 9.92 1.67 6.50
N LEU A 35 8.86 2.32 6.00
CA LEU A 35 8.81 3.78 5.92
C LEU A 35 8.94 4.44 7.31
N LYS A 36 8.30 3.88 8.34
CA LYS A 36 8.44 4.36 9.72
C LYS A 36 9.86 4.17 10.24
N THR A 37 10.51 3.05 9.94
CA THR A 37 11.92 2.83 10.27
C THR A 37 12.81 3.85 9.57
N LEU A 38 12.58 4.11 8.27
CA LEU A 38 13.33 5.08 7.49
C LEU A 38 13.30 6.48 8.11
N GLN A 39 12.20 6.86 8.76
CA GLN A 39 12.10 8.14 9.50
C GLN A 39 13.22 8.34 10.52
N GLY A 40 13.63 7.27 11.22
CA GLY A 40 14.71 7.31 12.20
C GLY A 40 16.12 7.21 11.60
N VAL A 41 16.22 6.82 10.32
CA VAL A 41 17.50 6.57 9.62
C VAL A 41 17.86 7.74 8.71
N ASP A 42 16.90 8.22 7.92
CA ASP A 42 17.05 9.35 7.00
C ASP A 42 15.69 10.07 6.84
N ALA A 43 15.54 11.20 7.54
CA ALA A 43 14.31 12.00 7.52
C ALA A 43 14.01 12.60 6.13
N GLY A 44 15.04 12.88 5.32
CA GLY A 44 14.87 13.43 3.98
C GLY A 44 14.28 12.41 3.01
N LEU A 45 14.82 11.19 3.02
CA LEU A 45 14.27 10.06 2.25
C LEU A 45 12.89 9.65 2.77
N TYR A 46 12.64 9.69 4.08
CA TYR A 46 11.32 9.48 4.65
C TYR A 46 10.27 10.40 4.04
N HIS A 47 10.47 11.72 4.07
CA HIS A 47 9.47 12.67 3.57
C HIS A 47 9.20 12.49 2.07
N ARG A 48 10.23 12.21 1.28
CA ARG A 48 10.07 11.94 -0.17
C ARG A 48 9.26 10.67 -0.41
N ASN A 49 9.62 9.58 0.27
CA ASN A 49 8.95 8.30 0.11
C ASN A 49 7.50 8.33 0.64
N GLN A 50 7.25 9.03 1.75
CA GLN A 50 5.91 9.23 2.27
C GLN A 50 5.02 9.95 1.25
N ALA A 51 5.50 11.06 0.66
CA ALA A 51 4.75 11.78 -0.35
C ALA A 51 4.44 10.93 -1.59
N GLN A 52 5.38 10.09 -2.04
CA GLN A 52 5.16 9.18 -3.18
C GLN A 52 4.15 8.07 -2.88
N LEU A 53 4.22 7.46 -1.69
CA LEU A 53 3.27 6.45 -1.25
C LEU A 53 1.88 7.04 -1.10
N ASP A 54 1.76 8.21 -0.45
CA ASP A 54 0.49 8.91 -0.25
C ASP A 54 -0.14 9.32 -1.58
N ASN A 55 0.64 9.77 -2.56
CA ASN A 55 0.14 10.06 -3.91
C ASN A 55 -0.43 8.81 -4.59
N SER A 56 0.29 7.68 -4.50
CA SER A 56 -0.14 6.40 -5.09
C SER A 56 -1.45 5.90 -4.44
N LEU A 57 -1.55 5.99 -3.12
CA LEU A 57 -2.74 5.62 -2.36
C LEU A 57 -3.93 6.56 -2.65
N SER A 58 -3.67 7.87 -2.76
CA SER A 58 -4.71 8.86 -3.09
C SER A 58 -5.30 8.64 -4.47
N ARG A 59 -4.47 8.32 -5.47
CA ARG A 59 -4.97 8.04 -6.82
C ARG A 59 -5.74 6.72 -6.88
N ALA A 60 -5.27 5.70 -6.16
CA ALA A 60 -5.99 4.43 -6.06
C ALA A 60 -7.36 4.60 -5.36
N SER A 61 -7.43 5.43 -4.31
CA SER A 61 -8.71 5.70 -3.63
C SER A 61 -9.69 6.47 -4.51
N GLN A 62 -9.22 7.45 -5.29
CA GLN A 62 -10.04 8.14 -6.28
C GLN A 62 -10.60 7.17 -7.33
N TYR A 63 -9.77 6.26 -7.81
CA TYR A 63 -10.20 5.23 -8.75
C TYR A 63 -11.28 4.31 -8.19
N ILE A 64 -11.15 3.88 -6.93
CA ILE A 64 -12.16 3.04 -6.27
C ILE A 64 -13.55 3.68 -6.29
N VAL A 65 -13.66 4.99 -6.17
CA VAL A 65 -14.94 5.72 -6.24
C VAL A 65 -15.56 5.63 -7.63
N MET A 66 -14.74 5.66 -8.69
CA MET A 66 -15.21 5.62 -10.08
C MET A 66 -15.40 4.19 -10.61
N ARG A 67 -14.72 3.21 -10.02
CA ARG A 67 -14.65 1.81 -10.47
C ARG A 67 -16.01 1.18 -10.80
N PRO A 68 -17.10 1.36 -10.00
CA PRO A 68 -18.40 0.76 -10.31
C PRO A 68 -19.04 1.23 -11.61
N GLY A 69 -18.66 2.42 -12.11
CA GLY A 69 -19.17 2.98 -13.36
C GLY A 69 -18.40 2.55 -14.61
N LEU A 70 -17.37 1.71 -14.46
CA LEU A 70 -16.51 1.27 -15.55
C LEU A 70 -16.89 -0.12 -16.05
N SER A 71 -16.59 -0.41 -17.31
CA SER A 71 -16.69 -1.76 -17.86
C SER A 71 -15.72 -2.72 -17.15
N THR A 72 -16.03 -4.02 -17.13
CA THR A 72 -15.20 -5.03 -16.46
C THR A 72 -13.75 -5.03 -16.97
N ASP A 73 -13.55 -4.85 -18.28
CA ASP A 73 -12.20 -4.78 -18.86
C ASP A 73 -11.41 -3.57 -18.35
N MET A 74 -12.06 -2.41 -18.26
CA MET A 74 -11.45 -1.21 -17.69
C MET A 74 -11.13 -1.41 -16.20
N GLN A 75 -12.02 -2.07 -15.45
CA GLN A 75 -11.77 -2.39 -14.05
C GLN A 75 -10.51 -3.25 -13.90
N ASN A 76 -10.42 -4.35 -14.64
CA ASN A 76 -9.28 -5.28 -14.55
C ASN A 76 -7.94 -4.62 -14.89
N VAL A 77 -7.91 -3.79 -15.94
CA VAL A 77 -6.71 -3.04 -16.34
C VAL A 77 -6.33 -2.03 -15.26
N MET A 78 -7.28 -1.22 -14.81
CA MET A 78 -6.99 -0.16 -13.84
C MET A 78 -6.64 -0.70 -12.46
N ASP A 79 -7.28 -1.78 -12.02
CA ASP A 79 -6.93 -2.52 -10.80
C ASP A 79 -5.45 -2.90 -10.81
N SER A 80 -5.01 -3.54 -11.90
CA SER A 80 -3.61 -3.94 -12.11
C SER A 80 -2.66 -2.73 -12.12
N VAL A 81 -3.06 -1.62 -12.76
CA VAL A 81 -2.28 -0.38 -12.84
C VAL A 81 -2.06 0.24 -11.47
N TYR A 82 -3.09 0.33 -10.62
CA TYR A 82 -2.97 0.89 -9.28
C TYR A 82 -2.23 -0.03 -8.31
N GLN A 83 -2.47 -1.34 -8.39
CA GLN A 83 -1.71 -2.34 -7.62
C GLN A 83 -0.22 -2.23 -7.92
N ALA A 84 0.17 -2.15 -9.20
CA ALA A 84 1.56 -2.01 -9.60
C ALA A 84 2.20 -0.68 -9.16
N GLN A 85 1.44 0.42 -9.13
CA GLN A 85 1.95 1.71 -8.64
C GLN A 85 2.27 1.67 -7.14
N ILE A 86 1.36 1.12 -6.34
CA ILE A 86 1.59 0.96 -4.89
C ILE A 86 2.77 0.03 -4.64
N ALA A 87 2.84 -1.10 -5.37
CA ALA A 87 3.97 -2.03 -5.27
C ALA A 87 5.30 -1.34 -5.58
N ARG A 88 5.38 -0.53 -6.64
CA ARG A 88 6.59 0.23 -6.98
C ARG A 88 6.99 1.23 -5.89
N ALA A 89 6.04 1.97 -5.33
CA ALA A 89 6.31 2.90 -4.23
C ALA A 89 6.88 2.15 -3.00
N CYS A 90 6.33 0.97 -2.69
CA CYS A 90 6.83 0.14 -1.59
C CYS A 90 8.22 -0.45 -1.87
N GLN A 91 8.50 -0.89 -3.09
CA GLN A 91 9.84 -1.35 -3.44
C GLN A 91 10.88 -0.21 -3.37
N GLN A 92 10.50 1.02 -3.71
CA GLN A 92 11.36 2.19 -3.54
C GLN A 92 11.68 2.44 -2.06
N ILE A 93 10.68 2.39 -1.18
CA ILE A 93 10.86 2.50 0.27
C ILE A 93 11.83 1.44 0.80
N HIS A 94 11.63 0.18 0.40
CA HIS A 94 12.49 -0.93 0.78
C HIS A 94 13.94 -0.69 0.38
N ALA A 95 14.16 -0.30 -0.89
CA ALA A 95 15.49 -0.04 -1.43
C ALA A 95 16.19 1.14 -0.73
N ASP A 96 15.47 2.24 -0.49
CA ASP A 96 16.01 3.43 0.18
C ASP A 96 16.35 3.16 1.64
N LEU A 97 15.51 2.41 2.35
CA LEU A 97 15.81 1.95 3.71
C LEU A 97 17.05 1.08 3.73
N PHE A 98 17.12 0.06 2.87
CA PHE A 98 18.26 -0.85 2.82
C PHE A 98 19.56 -0.10 2.50
N ALA A 99 19.55 0.80 1.52
CA ALA A 99 20.70 1.63 1.18
C ALA A 99 21.12 2.55 2.34
N SER A 100 20.17 3.07 3.12
CA SER A 100 20.47 3.94 4.26
C SER A 100 21.08 3.16 5.43
N LEU A 101 20.59 1.93 5.68
CA LEU A 101 21.17 1.03 6.68
C LEU A 101 22.59 0.59 6.31
N LEU A 102 22.85 0.30 5.02
CA LEU A 102 24.20 -0.04 4.55
C LEU A 102 25.19 1.11 4.78
N LYS A 103 24.81 2.35 4.46
CA LYS A 103 25.65 3.54 4.72
C LYS A 103 26.02 3.67 6.19
N GLN A 104 25.04 3.47 7.09
CA GLN A 104 25.29 3.50 8.53
C GLN A 104 26.24 2.39 9.00
N ALA A 105 26.09 1.18 8.46
CA ALA A 105 26.95 0.04 8.77
C ALA A 105 28.40 0.26 8.27
N ASP A 106 28.58 0.90 7.12
CA ASP A 106 29.89 1.18 6.52
C ASP A 106 30.62 2.37 7.18
N GLY A 107 29.99 3.06 8.13
CA GLY A 107 30.63 4.11 8.94
C GLY A 107 31.02 5.37 8.16
N ARG A 108 30.29 5.71 7.09
CA ARG A 108 30.38 7.03 6.42
C ARG A 108 29.04 7.74 6.37
#